data_AF-A0A3D2Z8L5-F1
#
_entry.id   AF-A0A3D2Z8L5-F1
#
_cell.length_a   1.000
_cell.length_b   1.000
_cell.length_c   1.000
_cell.angle_alpha   90.00
_cell.angle_beta   90.00
_cell.angle_gamma   90.00
#
_symmetry.space_group_name_H-M   'P 1'
#
loop_
_entity.id
_entity.type
_entity.pdbx_description
1 polymer ?
#
loop_
_entity_poly.entity_id
_entity_poly.type
_entity_poly.pdbx_seq_one_letter_code
_entity_poly.pdbx_strand_id
1 'polypeptide(L)'
;MLGAVRRIAAVVDVPVTADMEAGYGHAPETVAETVRLTIEAGAVGLNIEDSDAQVTGHPLLDFDLSVARIHAAAEAVLGGLQQDFARAISCVAV
;
A
#
# COMPACT_ATOMS: atom_id res chain seq x y z
N MET A 1 4.99 -9.83 5.29
CA MET A 1 5.12 -8.38 5.50
C MET A 1 4.34 -7.84 6.70
N LEU A 2 3.02 -7.96 6.74
CA LEU A 2 2.15 -7.38 7.78
C LEU A 2 2.60 -7.63 9.23
N GLY A 3 3.09 -8.83 9.56
CA GLY A 3 3.60 -9.13 10.90
C GLY A 3 4.83 -8.30 11.29
N ALA A 4 5.67 -7.91 10.32
CA ALA A 4 6.80 -7.01 10.57
C ALA A 4 6.33 -5.55 10.76
N VAL A 5 5.38 -5.08 9.94
CA VAL A 5 4.74 -3.77 10.12
C VAL A 5 4.18 -3.65 11.54
N ARG A 6 3.41 -4.65 11.99
CA ARG A 6 2.84 -4.68 13.34
C ARG A 6 3.89 -4.63 14.44
N ARG A 7 4.98 -5.39 14.31
CA ARG A 7 6.06 -5.37 15.31
C ARG A 7 6.76 -4.02 15.40
N ILE A 8 6.98 -3.34 14.27
CA ILE A 8 7.65 -2.04 14.22
C ILE A 8 6.72 -0.95 14.77
N ALA A 9 5.49 -0.87 14.27
CA ALA A 9 4.51 0.12 14.69
C ALA A 9 4.17 0.03 16.20
N ALA A 10 4.21 -1.17 16.79
CA ALA A 10 3.90 -1.37 18.20
C ALA A 10 4.99 -0.90 19.18
N VAL A 11 6.20 -0.54 18.71
CA VAL A 11 7.34 -0.21 19.60
C VAL A 11 7.91 1.19 19.38
N VAL A 12 7.29 2.01 18.55
CA VAL A 12 7.72 3.38 18.26
C VAL A 12 6.57 4.37 18.45
N ASP A 13 6.87 5.56 18.95
CA ASP A 13 5.89 6.64 19.14
C ASP A 13 5.83 7.62 17.94
N VAL A 14 6.43 7.25 16.81
CA VAL A 14 6.43 8.04 15.56
C VAL A 14 5.59 7.35 14.49
N PRO A 15 4.99 8.11 13.54
CA PRO A 15 4.20 7.51 12.46
C PRO A 15 5.06 6.60 11.57
N VAL A 16 4.54 5.43 11.22
CA VAL A 16 5.21 4.44 10.36
C VAL A 16 4.50 4.34 9.01
N THR A 17 5.25 4.52 7.93
CA THR A 17 4.83 4.09 6.59
C THR A 17 5.43 2.72 6.29
N ALA A 18 4.73 1.89 5.52
CA ALA A 18 5.17 0.56 5.14
C ALA A 18 5.44 0.46 3.64
N ASP A 19 6.58 -0.10 3.27
CA ASP A 19 6.80 -0.57 1.90
C ASP A 19 6.01 -1.87 1.68
N MET A 20 5.08 -1.85 0.74
CA MET A 20 4.20 -2.97 0.40
C MET A 20 4.41 -3.46 -1.04
N GLU A 21 5.52 -3.08 -1.67
CA GLU A 21 5.91 -3.46 -3.04
C GLU A 21 4.76 -3.22 -4.04
N ALA A 22 4.58 -4.11 -5.02
CA ALA A 22 3.44 -4.10 -5.93
C ALA A 22 2.11 -4.54 -5.28
N GLY A 23 1.92 -4.40 -3.97
CA GLY A 23 0.63 -4.61 -3.30
C GLY A 23 0.17 -6.07 -3.17
N TYR A 24 1.09 -7.03 -3.30
CA TYR A 24 0.87 -8.48 -3.08
C TYR A 24 -0.24 -9.12 -3.94
N GLY A 25 -0.55 -8.50 -5.08
CA GLY A 25 -1.45 -9.03 -6.10
C GLY A 25 -1.64 -8.03 -7.24
N HIS A 26 -2.04 -8.52 -8.41
CA HIS A 26 -2.20 -7.69 -9.62
C HIS A 26 -3.49 -6.88 -9.62
N ALA A 27 -4.59 -7.47 -9.14
CA ALA A 27 -5.92 -6.88 -9.19
C ALA A 27 -6.05 -5.66 -8.25
N PRO A 28 -6.70 -4.56 -8.67
CA PRO A 28 -6.93 -3.38 -7.83
C PRO A 28 -7.57 -3.71 -6.47
N GLU A 29 -8.49 -4.67 -6.42
CA GLU A 29 -9.16 -5.10 -5.19
C GLU A 29 -8.18 -5.78 -4.22
N THR A 30 -7.17 -6.47 -4.74
CA THR A 30 -6.11 -7.07 -3.90
C THR A 30 -5.21 -5.98 -3.32
N VAL A 31 -4.89 -4.95 -4.10
CA VAL A 31 -4.14 -3.79 -3.60
C VAL A 31 -4.93 -3.07 -2.50
N ALA A 32 -6.24 -2.87 -2.70
CA ALA A 32 -7.12 -2.29 -1.69
C ALA A 32 -7.14 -3.11 -0.39
N GLU A 33 -7.18 -4.44 -0.47
CA GLU A 33 -7.13 -5.30 0.73
C GLU A 33 -5.76 -5.23 1.42
N THR A 34 -4.67 -5.24 0.66
CA THR A 34 -3.31 -5.02 1.18
C THR A 34 -3.22 -3.70 1.95
N VAL A 35 -3.79 -2.63 1.41
CA VAL A 35 -3.87 -1.32 2.07
C VAL A 35 -4.63 -1.42 3.40
N ARG A 36 -5.84 -2.00 3.41
CA ARG A 36 -6.66 -2.16 4.63
C ARG A 36 -5.90 -2.91 5.71
N LEU A 37 -5.31 -4.05 5.36
CA LEU A 37 -4.56 -4.89 6.30
C LEU A 37 -3.29 -4.20 6.81
N THR A 38 -2.64 -3.36 5.99
CA THR A 38 -1.45 -2.59 6.38
C THR A 38 -1.78 -1.51 7.41
N ILE A 39 -2.90 -0.82 7.21
CA ILE A 39 -3.42 0.15 8.19
C ILE A 39 -3.85 -0.57 9.48
N GLU A 40 -4.54 -1.71 9.39
CA GLU A 40 -4.88 -2.53 10.57
C GLU A 40 -3.63 -3.02 11.32
N ALA A 41 -2.53 -3.25 10.61
CA ALA A 41 -1.25 -3.59 11.23
C ALA A 41 -0.59 -2.42 11.97
N GLY A 42 -1.10 -1.19 11.87
CA GLY A 42 -0.64 -0.02 12.63
C GLY A 42 0.18 0.99 11.82
N ALA A 43 0.34 0.78 10.51
CA ALA A 43 0.94 1.81 9.66
C ALA A 43 -0.06 2.96 9.42
N VAL A 44 0.45 4.17 9.24
CA VAL A 44 -0.35 5.35 8.88
C VAL A 44 -0.37 5.62 7.37
N GLY A 45 0.45 4.88 6.61
CA GLY A 45 0.60 5.03 5.17
C GLY A 45 1.40 3.87 4.59
N LEU A 46 1.46 3.83 3.26
CA LEU A 46 2.21 2.80 2.55
C LEU A 46 2.66 3.25 1.16
N ASN A 47 3.60 2.50 0.61
CA ASN A 47 4.05 2.62 -0.75
C ASN A 47 3.50 1.44 -1.57
N ILE A 48 3.01 1.74 -2.78
CA ILE A 48 2.60 0.75 -3.78
C ILE A 48 3.36 1.05 -5.08
N GLU A 49 3.98 0.02 -5.63
CA GLU A 49 4.73 0.07 -6.88
C GLU A 49 3.88 -0.36 -8.07
N ASP A 50 4.27 0.14 -9.24
CA ASP A 50 3.72 -0.20 -10.55
C ASP A 50 4.64 -1.14 -11.35
N SER A 51 5.55 -1.85 -10.68
CA SER A 51 6.37 -2.91 -11.26
C SER A 51 5.62 -4.26 -11.29
N ASP A 52 5.75 -5.02 -12.37
CA ASP A 52 5.22 -6.38 -12.43
C ASP A 52 6.17 -7.35 -11.72
N ALA A 53 5.89 -7.58 -10.44
CA ALA A 53 6.66 -8.51 -9.60
C ALA A 53 6.68 -9.96 -10.13
N GLN A 54 5.77 -10.34 -11.02
CA GLN A 54 5.67 -11.71 -11.56
C GLN A 54 6.53 -11.92 -12.81
N VAL A 55 7.00 -10.85 -13.44
CA VAL A 55 7.79 -10.92 -14.68
C VAL A 55 9.25 -10.62 -14.35
N THR A 56 10.17 -11.46 -14.85
CA THR A 56 11.60 -11.24 -14.69
C THR A 56 12.01 -9.88 -15.27
N GLY A 57 12.75 -9.10 -14.48
CA GLY A 57 13.14 -7.75 -14.84
C GLY A 57 12.15 -6.68 -14.41
N HIS A 58 11.04 -7.06 -13.76
CA HIS A 58 10.08 -6.16 -13.10
C HIS A 58 9.67 -4.97 -13.98
N PRO A 59 9.19 -5.22 -15.23
CA PRO A 59 8.77 -4.13 -16.09
C PRO A 59 7.60 -3.38 -15.47
N LEU A 60 7.41 -2.13 -15.87
CA LEU A 60 6.24 -1.37 -15.47
C LEU A 60 4.94 -2.04 -15.98
N LEU A 61 3.90 -2.00 -15.16
CA LEU A 61 2.55 -2.36 -15.52
C LEU A 61 2.01 -1.43 -16.60
N ASP A 62 0.93 -1.89 -17.26
CA ASP A 62 0.14 -1.02 -18.13
C ASP A 62 -0.35 0.22 -17.36
N PHE A 63 -0.30 1.39 -18.00
CA PHE A 63 -0.63 2.66 -17.36
C PHE A 63 -2.02 2.67 -16.72
N ASP A 64 -3.03 2.17 -17.43
CA ASP A 64 -4.41 2.17 -16.93
C ASP A 64 -4.57 1.21 -15.75
N LEU A 65 -3.85 0.09 -15.78
CA LEU A 65 -3.79 -0.84 -14.64
C LEU A 65 -3.13 -0.18 -13.42
N SER A 66 -2.00 0.50 -13.59
CA SER A 66 -1.32 1.23 -12.51
C SER A 66 -2.23 2.28 -11.88
N VAL A 67 -2.93 3.05 -12.72
CA VAL A 67 -3.90 4.05 -12.27
C VAL A 67 -5.04 3.39 -11.49
N ALA A 68 -5.65 2.32 -12.01
CA ALA A 68 -6.74 1.62 -11.34
C ALA A 68 -6.33 1.09 -9.95
N ARG A 69 -5.11 0.54 -9.83
CA ARG A 69 -4.56 0.03 -8.57
C ARG A 69 -4.38 1.15 -7.54
N ILE A 70 -3.85 2.30 -7.94
CA ILE A 70 -3.68 3.45 -7.03
C ILE A 70 -5.03 4.06 -6.63
N HIS A 71 -6.02 4.10 -7.54
CA HIS A 71 -7.38 4.52 -7.20
C HIS A 71 -8.01 3.61 -6.14
N ALA A 72 -7.93 2.29 -6.33
CA ALA A 72 -8.45 1.33 -5.35
C ALA A 72 -7.74 1.45 -3.98
N ALA A 73 -6.42 1.67 -3.99
CA ALA A 73 -5.66 1.93 -2.77
C ALA A 73 -6.15 3.20 -2.04
N ALA A 74 -6.38 4.29 -2.78
CA ALA A 74 -6.87 5.55 -2.22
C ALA A 74 -8.29 5.41 -1.64
N GLU A 75 -9.19 4.73 -2.35
CA GLU A 75 -10.56 4.46 -1.87
C GLU A 75 -10.56 3.62 -0.59
N ALA A 76 -9.69 2.61 -0.49
CA ALA A 76 -9.57 1.76 0.69
C ALA A 76 -9.21 2.53 1.96
N VAL A 77 -8.42 3.60 1.86
CA VAL A 77 -8.09 4.50 2.98
C VAL A 77 -9.28 5.40 3.33
N LEU A 78 -9.96 5.95 2.33
CA LEU A 78 -11.05 6.93 2.52
C LEU A 78 -12.34 6.31 3.05
N GLY A 79 -12.65 5.07 2.67
CA GLY A 79 -13.88 4.37 3.08
C GLY A 79 -13.84 3.80 4.50
N GLY A 80 -12.73 3.92 5.22
CA GLY A 80 -12.48 3.17 6.45
C GLY A 80 -12.37 3.93 7.77
N LEU A 81 -12.00 5.23 7.82
CA LEU A 81 -11.52 5.85 9.08
C LEU A 81 -11.83 7.35 9.25
N GLN A 82 -12.08 7.76 10.50
CA GLN A 82 -12.25 9.15 10.96
C GLN A 82 -10.93 9.96 10.87
N GLN A 83 -10.86 10.83 9.86
CA GLN A 83 -10.18 12.14 9.67
C GLN A 83 -8.83 12.56 10.32
N ASP A 84 -8.20 11.89 11.29
CA ASP A 84 -7.22 12.60 12.16
C ASP A 84 -5.71 12.31 12.02
N PHE A 85 -5.21 11.53 11.05
CA PHE A 85 -3.75 11.32 10.90
C PHE A 85 -3.22 11.40 9.45
N ALA A 86 -1.96 11.87 9.34
CA ALA A 86 -1.23 12.21 8.13
C ALA A 86 -1.28 11.11 7.05
N ARG A 87 -1.74 11.49 5.86
CA ARG A 87 -1.92 10.60 4.71
C ARG A 87 -0.67 10.58 3.85
N ALA A 88 -0.09 9.40 3.65
CA ALA A 88 0.82 9.15 2.53
C ALA A 88 0.48 7.78 1.92
N ILE A 89 -0.32 7.82 0.84
CA ILE A 89 -0.14 6.84 -0.24
C ILE A 89 0.85 7.51 -1.17
N SER A 90 2.12 7.10 -1.06
CA SER A 90 3.16 7.55 -1.96
C SER A 90 3.36 6.42 -2.96
N CYS A 91 2.86 6.60 -4.18
CA CYS A 91 3.27 5.75 -5.30
C CYS A 91 4.76 6.02 -5.54
N VAL A 92 5.60 4.99 -5.39
CA VAL A 92 6.99 5.04 -5.84
C VAL A 92 7.03 4.20 -7.10
N ALA A 93 7.17 4.87 -8.24
CA ALA A 93 7.62 4.23 -9.45
C ALA A 93 9.10 3.87 -9.24
N VAL A 94 9.44 2.58 -9.31
CA VAL A 94 10.83 2.12 -9.41
C VAL A 94 11.10 1.71 -10.85
#